data_AF-A0A2V2VK92-F1
#
_entry.id   AF-A0A2V2VK92-F1
#
_cell.length_a   1.000
_cell.length_b   1.000
_cell.length_c   1.000
_cell.angle_alpha   90.00
_cell.angle_beta   90.00
_cell.angle_gamma   90.00
#
_symmetry.space_group_name_H-M   'P 1'
#
loop_
_entity.id
_entity.type
_entity.pdbx_description
1 polymer ?
#
loop_
_entity_poly.entity_id
_entity_poly.type
_entity_poly.pdbx_seq_one_letter_code
_entity_poly.pdbx_strand_id
1 'polypeptide(L)'
;MRSTQRGYALIGGGNGACSLIDPVSCSVLETTTRHQRKVPAVASFGSMAVTGGFDKMLRVWDVRSSLRMVNERAMAEVITAVSISDKYVAACSGSDLIVWDLRRLGTPLATKQRAWKDLTRGLIIDEDVVITASADGVARFWSVGAMGNV
;
A
#
# COMPACT_ATOMS: atom_id res chain seq x y z
N MET A 1 12.70 -23.98 -18.46
CA MET A 1 13.59 -23.01 -17.80
C MET A 1 12.73 -21.92 -17.17
N ARG A 2 12.58 -21.91 -15.84
CA ARG A 2 11.88 -20.80 -15.18
C ARG A 2 12.82 -19.60 -15.24
N SER A 3 12.43 -18.54 -15.95
CA SER A 3 13.07 -17.23 -15.85
C SER A 3 13.18 -16.90 -14.36
N THR A 4 14.39 -16.89 -13.82
CA THR A 4 14.67 -16.34 -12.49
C THR A 4 14.47 -14.84 -12.60
N GLN A 5 13.22 -14.39 -12.49
CA GLN A 5 12.96 -12.97 -12.35
C GLN A 5 13.69 -12.50 -11.10
N ARG A 6 14.63 -11.58 -11.31
CA ARG A 6 15.39 -10.96 -10.23
C ARG A 6 14.39 -10.14 -9.41
N GLY A 7 14.11 -10.58 -8.19
CA GLY A 7 13.21 -9.87 -7.28
C GLY A 7 13.94 -8.68 -6.66
N TYR A 8 13.27 -7.53 -6.60
CA TYR A 8 13.77 -6.35 -5.90
C TYR A 8 12.99 -6.14 -4.60
N ALA A 9 13.61 -5.55 -3.60
CA ALA A 9 12.97 -5.15 -2.35
C ALA A 9 12.73 -3.64 -2.34
N LEU A 10 11.55 -3.21 -1.88
CA LEU A 10 11.23 -1.81 -1.62
C LEU A 10 11.22 -1.55 -0.12
N ILE A 11 11.92 -0.52 0.31
CA ILE A 11 12.00 -0.10 1.72
C ILE A 11 11.45 1.31 1.87
N GLY A 12 10.60 1.52 2.87
CA GLY A 12 10.13 2.84 3.30
C GLY A 12 10.88 3.31 4.56
N GLY A 13 11.38 4.55 4.53
CA GLY A 13 12.21 5.14 5.57
C GLY A 13 11.46 6.11 6.50
N GLY A 14 12.05 6.36 7.67
CA GLY A 14 11.54 7.32 8.67
C GLY A 14 11.57 8.78 8.21
N ASN A 15 12.44 9.10 7.26
CA ASN A 15 12.65 10.43 6.69
C ASN A 15 11.90 10.67 5.37
N GLY A 16 11.01 9.75 4.96
CA GLY A 16 10.31 9.84 3.67
C GLY A 16 11.06 9.24 2.47
N ALA A 17 12.29 8.76 2.68
CA ALA A 17 12.99 8.02 1.62
C ALA A 17 12.29 6.69 1.33
N CYS A 18 12.18 6.34 0.06
CA CYS A 18 11.87 5.00 -0.39
C CYS A 18 13.06 4.49 -1.22
N SER A 19 13.57 3.31 -0.91
CA SER A 19 14.77 2.76 -1.54
C SER A 19 14.48 1.41 -2.17
N LEU A 20 14.98 1.20 -3.39
CA LEU A 20 14.95 -0.07 -4.10
C LEU A 20 16.27 -0.77 -3.88
N ILE A 21 16.21 -2.01 -3.44
CA ILE A 21 17.37 -2.81 -3.09
C ILE A 21 17.38 -4.08 -3.92
N ASP A 22 18.55 -4.44 -4.43
CA ASP A 22 18.80 -5.79 -4.90
C ASP A 22 19.14 -6.67 -3.68
N PRO A 23 18.26 -7.64 -3.32
CA PRO A 23 18.48 -8.49 -2.16
C PRO A 23 19.64 -9.47 -2.35
N VAL A 24 20.09 -9.72 -3.59
CA VAL A 24 21.20 -10.65 -3.86
C VAL A 24 22.54 -9.97 -3.61
N SER A 25 22.71 -8.73 -4.07
CA SER A 25 23.94 -7.96 -3.86
C SER A 25 23.90 -7.08 -2.61
N CYS A 26 22.78 -7.02 -1.90
CA CYS A 26 22.55 -6.15 -0.74
C CYS A 26 22.86 -4.67 -1.04
N SER A 27 22.63 -4.22 -2.27
CA SER A 27 22.96 -2.87 -2.73
C SER A 27 21.71 -2.05 -3.01
N VAL A 28 21.73 -0.79 -2.58
CA VAL A 28 20.70 0.19 -2.96
C VAL A 28 20.89 0.54 -4.43
N LEU A 29 19.86 0.32 -5.24
CA LEU A 29 19.84 0.64 -6.66
C LEU A 29 19.36 2.06 -6.91
N GLU A 30 18.31 2.46 -6.20
CA GLU A 30 17.68 3.76 -6.35
C GLU A 30 17.09 4.20 -5.01
N THR A 31 17.04 5.51 -4.79
CA THR A 31 16.33 6.10 -3.65
C THR A 31 15.56 7.32 -4.10
N THR A 32 14.32 7.43 -3.64
CA THR A 32 13.42 8.53 -3.94
C THR A 32 12.93 9.18 -2.65
N THR A 33 12.81 10.50 -2.62
CA THR A 33 12.34 11.29 -1.47
C THR A 33 10.99 11.94 -1.74
N ARG A 34 10.15 11.26 -2.53
CA ARG A 34 8.82 11.76 -2.87
C ARG A 34 7.89 11.84 -1.67
N HIS A 35 8.02 10.94 -0.70
CA HIS A 35 7.32 11.12 0.56
C HIS A 35 8.02 12.20 1.39
N GLN A 36 7.23 13.13 1.91
CA GLN A 36 7.75 14.25 2.71
C GLN A 36 7.87 13.91 4.21
N ARG A 37 7.33 12.75 4.62
CA ARG A 37 7.31 12.26 6.00
C ARG A 37 7.49 10.74 6.01
N LYS A 38 7.58 10.17 7.21
CA LYS A 38 7.69 8.72 7.46
C LYS A 38 6.80 7.90 6.54
N VAL A 39 7.36 6.82 5.98
CA VAL A 39 6.67 5.83 5.15
C VAL A 39 6.49 4.55 5.97
N PRO A 40 5.42 4.44 6.79
CA PRO A 40 5.19 3.27 7.64
C PRO A 40 4.70 2.04 6.86
N ALA A 41 4.18 2.22 5.64
CA ALA A 41 3.44 1.20 4.95
C ALA A 41 4.00 0.99 3.53
N VAL A 42 4.40 -0.25 3.25
CA VAL A 42 4.91 -0.70 1.94
C VAL A 42 4.31 -2.07 1.64
N ALA A 43 3.86 -2.29 0.41
CA ALA A 43 3.44 -3.60 -0.09
C ALA A 43 3.79 -3.74 -1.57
N SER A 44 3.89 -4.97 -2.08
CA SER A 44 4.13 -5.23 -3.50
C SER A 44 3.37 -6.46 -3.99
N PHE A 45 3.01 -6.43 -5.28
CA PHE A 45 2.43 -7.55 -5.99
C PHE A 45 3.02 -7.60 -7.41
N GLY A 46 3.73 -8.69 -7.71
CA GLY A 46 4.47 -8.84 -8.96
C GLY A 46 5.48 -7.70 -9.13
N SER A 47 5.29 -6.89 -10.16
CA SER A 47 6.16 -5.75 -10.45
C SER A 47 5.60 -4.40 -10.00
N MET A 48 4.47 -4.38 -9.30
CA MET A 48 3.88 -3.18 -8.74
C MET A 48 4.15 -3.12 -7.24
N ALA A 49 4.41 -1.93 -6.73
CA ALA A 49 4.52 -1.68 -5.31
C ALA A 49 3.70 -0.46 -4.90
N VAL A 50 3.26 -0.44 -3.66
CA VAL A 50 2.47 0.65 -3.07
C VAL A 50 3.15 1.10 -1.79
N THR A 51 3.23 2.41 -1.62
CA THR A 51 3.72 3.03 -0.39
C THR A 51 2.68 4.00 0.15
N GLY A 52 2.52 4.00 1.47
CA GLY A 52 1.67 4.92 2.19
C GLY A 52 2.48 5.70 3.21
N GLY A 53 2.30 7.02 3.23
CA GLY A 53 3.07 7.92 4.09
C GLY A 53 2.24 8.68 5.11
N PHE A 54 2.94 9.20 6.13
CA PHE A 54 2.41 10.22 7.05
C PHE A 54 2.28 11.60 6.40
N ASP A 55 2.72 11.75 5.15
CA ASP A 55 2.43 12.90 4.29
C ASP A 55 1.03 12.82 3.66
N LYS A 56 0.22 11.83 4.07
CA LYS A 56 -1.15 11.58 3.56
C LYS A 56 -1.19 11.23 2.08
N MET A 57 -0.09 10.73 1.53
CA MET A 57 0.00 10.31 0.13
C MET A 57 0.09 8.80 0.03
N LEU A 58 -0.72 8.24 -0.87
CA LEU A 58 -0.59 6.88 -1.39
C LEU A 58 0.16 6.97 -2.72
N ARG A 59 1.21 6.19 -2.91
CA ARG A 59 1.97 6.16 -4.16
C ARG A 59 2.10 4.75 -4.69
N VAL A 60 1.96 4.61 -5.99
CA VAL A 60 2.09 3.33 -6.70
C VAL A 60 3.29 3.41 -7.63
N TRP A 61 4.09 2.36 -7.61
CA TRP A 61 5.38 2.26 -8.25
C TRP A 61 5.43 1.04 -9.15
N ASP A 62 6.04 1.17 -10.33
CA ASP A 62 6.54 0.02 -11.09
C ASP A 62 7.99 -0.22 -10.65
N VAL A 63 8.30 -1.44 -10.19
CA VAL A 63 9.59 -1.83 -9.60
C VAL A 63 10.37 -2.85 -10.44
N ARG A 64 10.06 -3.00 -11.75
CA ARG A 64 10.78 -3.94 -12.65
C ARG A 64 12.26 -3.67 -12.79
N SER A 65 12.66 -2.40 -12.70
CA SER A 65 14.04 -1.98 -12.93
C SER A 65 14.41 -0.66 -12.25
N SER A 66 13.43 0.12 -11.82
CA SER A 66 13.60 1.42 -11.18
C SER A 66 12.41 1.70 -10.24
N LEU A 67 12.46 2.76 -9.44
CA LEU A 67 11.33 3.25 -8.65
C LEU A 67 10.49 4.24 -9.44
N ARG A 68 9.86 3.76 -10.51
CA ARG A 68 9.02 4.61 -11.34
C ARG A 68 7.64 4.79 -10.69
N MET A 69 7.34 6.00 -10.25
CA MET A 69 5.98 6.34 -9.82
C MET A 69 5.03 6.31 -11.01
N VAL A 70 3.99 5.48 -10.93
CA VAL A 70 2.96 5.34 -11.97
C VAL A 70 1.65 6.03 -11.58
N ASN A 71 1.40 6.20 -10.29
CA ASN A 71 0.21 6.88 -9.79
C ASN A 71 0.43 7.39 -8.37
N GLU A 72 -0.31 8.42 -7.96
CA GLU A 72 -0.36 8.89 -6.58
C GLU A 72 -1.73 9.45 -6.22
N ARG A 73 -2.06 9.40 -4.93
CA ARG A 73 -3.35 9.87 -4.42
C ARG A 73 -3.22 10.49 -3.04
N ALA A 74 -3.77 11.69 -2.89
CA ALA A 74 -3.94 12.34 -1.60
C ALA A 74 -5.09 11.69 -0.81
N MET A 75 -4.85 11.40 0.46
CA MET A 75 -5.81 10.85 1.41
C MET A 75 -6.22 11.91 2.43
N ALA A 76 -7.37 11.70 3.09
CA ALA A 76 -7.84 12.60 4.14
C ALA A 76 -6.91 12.58 5.37
N GLU A 77 -6.39 11.40 5.72
CA GLU A 77 -5.54 11.17 6.88
C GLU A 77 -4.28 10.37 6.57
N VAL A 78 -3.37 10.31 7.56
CA VAL A 78 -2.11 9.57 7.45
C VAL A 78 -2.37 8.10 7.11
N ILE A 79 -1.51 7.55 6.25
CA ILE A 79 -1.63 6.15 5.84
C ILE A 79 -0.81 5.29 6.80
N THR A 80 -1.47 4.31 7.39
CA THR A 80 -0.89 3.46 8.44
C THR A 80 -0.60 2.04 7.97
N ALA A 81 -1.34 1.56 6.98
CA ALA A 81 -1.15 0.26 6.35
C ALA A 81 -1.62 0.32 4.89
N VAL A 82 -0.98 -0.47 4.03
CA VAL A 82 -1.33 -0.63 2.61
C VAL A 82 -1.24 -2.10 2.25
N SER A 83 -2.02 -2.52 1.26
CA SER A 83 -1.94 -3.86 0.67
C SER A 83 -2.30 -3.79 -0.81
N ILE A 84 -1.80 -4.74 -1.60
CA ILE A 84 -1.98 -4.78 -3.05
C ILE A 84 -2.10 -6.23 -3.51
N SER A 85 -3.01 -6.47 -4.46
CA SER A 85 -3.18 -7.73 -5.20
C SER A 85 -3.04 -7.47 -6.71
N ASP A 86 -3.32 -8.47 -7.54
CA ASP A 86 -3.36 -8.31 -9.00
C ASP A 86 -4.47 -7.35 -9.48
N LYS A 87 -5.51 -7.18 -8.68
CA LYS A 87 -6.72 -6.42 -9.01
C LYS A 87 -6.90 -5.16 -8.17
N TYR A 88 -6.48 -5.17 -6.92
CA TYR A 88 -6.84 -4.11 -5.97
C TYR A 88 -5.65 -3.50 -5.24
N VAL A 89 -5.86 -2.27 -4.79
CA VAL A 89 -5.05 -1.62 -3.77
C VAL A 89 -5.95 -1.28 -2.60
N ALA A 90 -5.52 -1.56 -1.39
CA ALA A 90 -6.20 -1.20 -0.16
C ALA A 90 -5.29 -0.31 0.70
N ALA A 91 -5.87 0.69 1.36
CA ALA A 91 -5.15 1.52 2.32
C ALA A 91 -6.00 1.84 3.54
N CYS A 92 -5.32 1.95 4.69
CA CYS A 92 -5.88 2.46 5.93
C CYS A 92 -5.48 3.93 6.10
N SER A 93 -6.43 4.85 5.91
CA SER A 93 -6.25 6.29 6.13
C SER A 93 -6.92 6.67 7.44
N GLY A 94 -6.14 6.86 8.50
CA GLY A 94 -6.68 7.06 9.85
C GLY A 94 -7.58 5.89 10.30
N SER A 95 -8.88 6.17 10.45
CA SER A 95 -9.91 5.17 10.80
C SER A 95 -10.69 4.61 9.60
N ASP A 96 -10.33 5.01 8.40
CA ASP A 96 -11.03 4.62 7.18
C ASP A 96 -10.27 3.54 6.41
N LEU A 97 -11.02 2.55 5.92
CA LEU A 97 -10.54 1.57 4.95
C LEU A 97 -11.02 1.95 3.57
N ILE A 98 -10.11 2.05 2.61
CA ILE A 98 -10.44 2.41 1.24
C ILE A 98 -9.80 1.40 0.31
N VAL A 99 -10.57 0.94 -0.68
CA VAL A 99 -10.14 -0.03 -1.70
C VAL A 99 -10.36 0.58 -3.08
N TRP A 100 -9.37 0.40 -3.95
CA TRP A 100 -9.38 0.83 -5.34
C TRP A 100 -9.08 -0.33 -6.28
N ASP A 101 -9.50 -0.17 -7.53
CA ASP A 101 -8.97 -0.96 -8.64
C ASP A 101 -7.51 -0.53 -8.89
N LEU A 102 -6.59 -1.49 -8.95
CA LEU A 102 -5.16 -1.25 -9.20
C LEU A 102 -4.93 -0.47 -10.51
N ARG A 103 -5.74 -0.73 -11.54
CA ARG A 103 -5.65 -0.06 -12.85
C ARG A 103 -6.38 1.29 -12.86
N ARG A 104 -7.25 1.56 -11.88
CA ARG A 104 -8.08 2.78 -11.80
C ARG A 104 -8.15 3.34 -10.38
N LEU A 105 -7.09 4.04 -9.97
CA LEU A 105 -7.05 4.73 -8.68
C LEU A 105 -7.83 6.05 -8.64
N GLY A 106 -8.58 6.43 -9.68
CA GLY A 106 -9.32 7.69 -9.74
C GLY A 106 -10.51 7.72 -8.76
N THR A 107 -11.26 6.63 -8.68
CA THR A 107 -12.44 6.50 -7.80
C THR A 107 -12.29 5.28 -6.90
N PRO A 108 -12.55 5.39 -5.58
CA PRO A 108 -12.61 4.22 -4.72
C PRO A 108 -13.68 3.25 -5.20
N LEU A 109 -13.38 1.95 -5.18
CA LEU A 109 -14.36 0.90 -5.38
C LEU A 109 -15.23 0.71 -4.13
N ALA A 110 -14.60 0.81 -2.96
CA ALA A 110 -15.26 0.67 -1.68
C ALA A 110 -14.58 1.56 -0.63
N THR A 111 -15.39 2.10 0.26
CA THR A 111 -14.92 2.88 1.41
C THR A 111 -15.71 2.47 2.62
N LYS A 112 -15.02 2.10 3.70
CA LYS A 112 -15.61 1.94 5.02
C LYS A 112 -15.08 3.04 5.92
N GLN A 113 -15.91 4.04 6.17
CA GLN A 113 -15.61 5.11 7.12
C GLN A 113 -15.69 4.58 8.55
N ARG A 114 -14.79 5.06 9.41
CA ARG A 114 -14.76 4.69 10.84
C ARG A 114 -14.82 3.18 11.04
N ALA A 115 -14.06 2.44 10.23
CA ALA A 115 -14.02 0.98 10.23
C ALA A 115 -13.56 0.40 11.58
N TRP A 116 -12.83 1.20 12.35
CA TRP A 116 -12.33 0.87 13.69
C TRP A 116 -12.18 2.13 14.55
N LYS A 117 -11.95 1.94 15.86
CA LYS A 117 -11.82 3.01 16.85
C LYS A 117 -10.39 3.54 17.01
N ASP A 118 -9.37 2.72 16.70
CA ASP A 118 -7.95 3.02 16.92
C ASP A 118 -7.07 2.54 15.76
N LEU A 119 -5.83 3.01 15.66
CA LEU A 119 -4.94 2.81 14.52
C LEU A 119 -4.85 1.34 14.06
N THR A 120 -4.94 1.14 12.75
CA THR A 120 -4.70 -0.17 12.12
C THR A 120 -3.20 -0.39 11.95
N ARG A 121 -2.78 -1.65 12.15
CA ARG A 121 -1.37 -2.08 12.03
C ARG A 121 -1.18 -3.18 11.00
N GLY A 122 -2.24 -3.92 10.67
CA GLY A 122 -2.21 -4.96 9.65
C GLY A 122 -3.31 -4.77 8.62
N LEU A 123 -2.97 -4.90 7.34
CA LEU A 123 -3.89 -4.89 6.22
C LEU A 123 -3.42 -5.91 5.19
N ILE A 124 -4.30 -6.84 4.83
CA ILE A 124 -4.08 -7.79 3.74
C ILE A 124 -5.30 -7.73 2.83
N ILE A 125 -5.09 -7.63 1.54
CA ILE A 125 -6.11 -7.87 0.53
C ILE A 125 -5.70 -9.10 -0.29
N ASP A 126 -6.60 -10.06 -0.37
CA ASP A 126 -6.46 -11.23 -1.21
C ASP A 126 -7.78 -11.48 -1.94
N GLU A 127 -7.70 -11.54 -3.27
CA GLU A 127 -8.88 -11.53 -4.15
C GLU A 127 -9.88 -10.43 -3.73
N ASP A 128 -11.11 -10.79 -3.37
CA ASP A 128 -12.18 -9.88 -2.95
C ASP A 128 -12.32 -9.77 -1.41
N VAL A 129 -11.35 -10.26 -0.64
CA VAL A 129 -11.37 -10.24 0.84
C VAL A 129 -10.28 -9.31 1.39
N VAL A 130 -10.69 -8.43 2.30
CA VAL A 130 -9.79 -7.59 3.07
C VAL A 130 -9.80 -8.01 4.53
N ILE A 131 -8.62 -8.19 5.09
CA ILE A 131 -8.40 -8.47 6.51
C ILE A 131 -7.68 -7.29 7.13
N THR A 132 -8.25 -6.74 8.21
CA THR A 132 -7.66 -5.64 8.96
C THR A 132 -7.41 -6.04 10.40
N ALA A 133 -6.25 -5.66 10.96
CA ALA A 133 -5.93 -5.83 12.37
C ALA A 133 -5.73 -4.47 13.04
N SER A 134 -6.64 -4.11 13.96
CA SER A 134 -6.64 -2.85 14.68
C SER A 134 -6.05 -3.00 16.09
N ALA A 135 -5.53 -1.89 16.62
CA ALA A 135 -5.05 -1.80 18.00
C ALA A 135 -6.15 -2.04 19.06
N ASP A 136 -7.43 -2.04 18.67
CA ASP A 136 -8.55 -2.42 19.54
C ASP A 136 -8.61 -3.93 19.86
N GLY A 137 -7.66 -4.72 19.34
CA GLY A 137 -7.56 -6.16 19.60
C GLY A 137 -8.46 -7.00 18.70
N VAL A 138 -9.14 -6.40 17.72
CA VAL A 138 -10.09 -7.09 16.84
C VAL A 138 -9.60 -7.12 15.39
N ALA A 139 -9.45 -8.34 14.86
CA ALA A 139 -9.31 -8.55 13.43
C ALA A 139 -10.70 -8.54 12.77
N ARG A 140 -10.83 -7.85 11.64
CA ARG A 140 -12.08 -7.74 10.89
C ARG A 140 -11.89 -8.22 9.46
N PHE A 141 -12.95 -8.81 8.92
CA PHE A 141 -13.02 -9.32 7.56
C PHE A 141 -14.03 -8.49 6.78
N TRP A 142 -13.66 -8.13 5.57
CA TRP A 142 -14.49 -7.32 4.68
C TRP A 142 -14.50 -7.95 3.30
N SER A 143 -15.65 -7.98 2.64
CA SER A 143 -15.73 -8.29 1.22
C SER A 143 -15.74 -6.99 0.43
N VAL A 144 -14.93 -6.90 -0.62
CA VAL A 144 -14.83 -5.70 -1.49
C VAL A 144 -16.19 -5.35 -2.09
N GLY A 145 -16.97 -6.34 -2.53
CA GLY A 145 -18.31 -6.14 -3.07
C GLY A 145 -19.37 -5.77 -2.02
N ALA A 146 -19.21 -6.23 -0.77
CA ALA A 146 -20.17 -5.97 0.31
C ALA A 146 -19.86 -4.71 1.13
N MET A 147 -18.67 -4.11 0.98
CA MET A 147 -18.33 -2.83 1.60
C MET A 147 -19.08 -1.64 0.99
N GLY A 148 -19.86 -1.84 -0.07
CA GLY A 148 -20.65 -0.81 -0.74
C GLY A 148 -21.89 -0.38 0.04
N ASN A 149 -21.84 0.81 0.63
CA ASN A 149 -22.52 1.96 0.03
C ASN A 149 -21.95 3.26 0.61
N VAL A 150 -21.79 4.25 -0.27
CA VAL A 150 -21.59 5.66 0.06
C VAL A 150 -22.80 6.18 0.82
#